data_AF-A0A3D0ST74-F1
#
_entry.id   AF-A0A3D0ST74-F1
#
_cell.length_a   1.000
_cell.length_b   1.000
_cell.length_c   1.000
_cell.angle_alpha   90.00
_cell.angle_beta   90.00
_cell.angle_gamma   90.00
#
_symmetry.space_group_name_H-M   'P 1'
#
loop_
_entity.id
_entity.type
_entity.pdbx_description
1 polymer ?
#
loop_
_entity_poly.entity_id
_entity_poly.type
_entity_poly.pdbx_seq_one_letter_code
_entity_poly.pdbx_strand_id
1 'polypeptide(L)' 'VINKIDLAPHVGASLEVMERDALKMRGERPFVFTNLKTQQGLEDVIGFVVERGMLEAGVNSVI' A
#
# COMPACT_ATOMS: atom_id res chain seq x y z
N VAL A 1 -1.71 5.12 0.59
CA VAL A 1 -2.18 3.76 0.89
C VAL A 1 -3.69 3.71 0.64
N ILE A 2 -4.17 2.69 -0.06
CA ILE A 2 -5.59 2.37 -0.21
C ILE A 2 -5.78 0.96 0.36
N ASN A 3 -6.35 0.87 1.57
CA ASN A 3 -6.43 -0.39 2.32
C ASN A 3 -7.80 -1.06 2.21
N LYS A 4 -7.87 -2.34 2.58
CA LYS A 4 -9.05 -3.20 2.59
C LYS A 4 -9.58 -3.48 1.18
N ILE A 5 -8.67 -3.71 0.23
CA ILE A 5 -9.05 -3.96 -1.17
C ILE A 5 -9.91 -5.23 -1.34
N ASP A 6 -9.84 -6.15 -0.39
CA ASP A 6 -10.70 -7.33 -0.30
C ASP A 6 -12.19 -6.99 -0.14
N LEU A 7 -12.51 -5.79 0.37
CA LEU A 7 -13.90 -5.36 0.52
C LEU A 7 -14.50 -4.77 -0.76
N ALA A 8 -13.69 -4.50 -1.79
CA ALA A 8 -14.15 -3.84 -3.01
C ALA A 8 -15.36 -4.53 -3.69
N PRO A 9 -15.40 -5.88 -3.82
CA PRO A 9 -16.57 -6.57 -4.39
C PRO A 9 -17.85 -6.42 -3.55
N HIS A 10 -17.72 -6.20 -2.24
CA HIS A 10 -18.85 -6.13 -1.31
C HIS A 10 -19.48 -4.74 -1.23
N VAL A 11 -18.73 -3.70 -1.64
CA VAL A 11 -19.21 -2.30 -1.64
C VAL A 11 -19.42 -1.75 -3.05
N GLY A 12 -19.27 -2.58 -4.08
CA GLY A 12 -19.40 -2.17 -5.48
C GLY A 12 -18.30 -1.20 -5.93
N ALA A 13 -17.11 -1.28 -5.34
CA ALA A 13 -15.98 -0.45 -5.73
C ALA A 13 -15.13 -1.13 -6.81
N SER A 14 -14.64 -0.35 -7.78
CA SER A 14 -13.68 -0.81 -8.80
C SER A 14 -12.27 -0.35 -8.45
N LEU A 15 -11.36 -1.31 -8.26
CA LEU A 15 -9.94 -1.02 -7.99
C LEU A 15 -9.26 -0.32 -9.18
N GLU A 16 -9.64 -0.65 -10.42
CA GLU A 16 -9.13 0.00 -11.64
C GLU A 16 -9.49 1.49 -11.69
N VAL A 17 -10.72 1.84 -11.32
CA VAL A 17 -11.16 3.24 -11.25
C VAL A 17 -10.37 3.98 -10.17
N MET A 18 -10.21 3.36 -9.00
CA MET A 18 -9.42 3.93 -7.91
C MET A 18 -7.95 4.14 -8.29
N GLU A 19 -7.35 3.21 -9.05
CA GLU A 19 -5.97 3.32 -9.54
C GLU A 19 -5.81 4.53 -10.47
N ARG A 20 -6.65 4.61 -11.50
CA ARG A 20 -6.66 5.74 -12.45
C ARG A 20 -6.82 7.08 -11.73
N ASP A 21 -7.76 7.15 -10.79
CA ASP A 21 -8.05 8.38 -10.07
C ASP A 21 -6.90 8.74 -9.11
N ALA A 22 -6.28 7.75 -8.46
CA ALA A 22 -5.11 7.96 -7.61
C ALA A 22 -3.90 8.48 -8.43
N LEU A 23 -3.63 7.90 -9.60
CA LEU A 23 -2.59 8.38 -10.53
C LEU A 23 -2.84 9.84 -10.94
N LYS A 24 -4.08 10.17 -11.30
CA LYS A 24 -4.45 11.54 -11.70
C LYS A 24 -4.29 12.53 -10.55
N MET A 25 -4.75 12.20 -9.34
CA MET A 25 -4.79 13.14 -8.22
C MET A 25 -3.46 13.30 -7.49
N ARG A 26 -2.60 12.28 -7.53
CA ARG A 26 -1.32 12.28 -6.80
C ARG A 26 -0.14 12.69 -7.68
N GLY A 27 -0.31 12.71 -9.00
CA GLY A 27 0.80 12.90 -9.94
C GLY A 27 1.85 11.82 -9.72
N GLU A 28 3.10 12.23 -9.52
CA GLU A 28 4.23 11.32 -9.29
C GLU A 28 4.32 10.76 -7.85
N ARG A 29 3.45 11.22 -6.93
CA ARG A 29 3.53 10.75 -5.53
C ARG A 29 3.01 9.32 -5.42
N PRO A 30 3.84 8.36 -4.96
CA PRO A 30 3.49 6.95 -4.97
C PRO A 30 2.27 6.65 -4.10
N PHE A 31 1.55 5.59 -4.45
CA PHE A 31 0.52 4.98 -3.62
C PHE A 31 0.60 3.46 -3.77
N VAL A 32 -0.05 2.75 -2.86
CA VAL A 32 -0.08 1.29 -2.84
C VAL A 32 -1.47 0.83 -2.38
N PHE A 33 -1.97 -0.20 -3.04
CA PHE A 33 -3.14 -0.97 -2.62
C PHE A 33 -2.73 -2.01 -1.59
N THR A 34 -3.49 -2.13 -0.50
CA THR A 34 -3.14 -3.05 0.58
C THR A 34 -4.34 -3.87 1.03
N ASN A 35 -4.06 -5.11 1.44
CA ASN A 35 -4.91 -5.85 2.36
C ASN A 35 -4.06 -6.23 3.57
N LEU A 36 -4.15 -5.42 4.63
CA LEU A 36 -3.36 -5.65 5.84
C LEU A 36 -3.80 -6.88 6.65
N LYS A 37 -4.97 -7.47 6.35
CA LYS A 37 -5.39 -8.74 6.95
C LYS A 37 -4.58 -9.91 6.38
N THR A 38 -4.23 -9.85 5.09
CA THR A 38 -3.40 -10.85 4.41
C THR A 38 -1.94 -10.41 4.24
N GLN A 39 -1.59 -9.22 4.74
CA GLN A 39 -0.29 -8.56 4.59
C GLN A 39 0.06 -8.19 3.13
N GLN A 40 -0.91 -8.21 2.22
CA GLN A 40 -0.70 -7.76 0.84
C GLN A 40 -0.36 -6.26 0.81
N GLY A 41 0.74 -5.91 0.15
CA GLY A 41 1.25 -4.54 0.05
C GLY A 41 1.88 -4.00 1.34
N LEU A 42 2.02 -4.83 2.39
CA LEU A 42 2.66 -4.42 3.64
C LEU A 42 4.16 -4.16 3.45
N GLU A 43 4.85 -5.03 2.72
CA GLU A 43 6.29 -4.88 2.43
C GLU A 43 6.58 -3.59 1.66
N ASP A 44 5.74 -3.21 0.69
CA ASP A 44 5.88 -1.96 -0.06
C ASP A 44 5.77 -0.73 0.86
N VAL A 45 4.84 -0.76 1.81
CA VAL A 45 4.68 0.32 2.80
C VAL A 45 5.89 0.39 3.73
N ILE A 46 6.38 -0.75 4.21
CA ILE A 46 7.58 -0.82 5.05
C ILE A 46 8.77 -0.25 4.27
N GLY A 47 9.00 -0.71 3.04
CA GLY A 47 10.10 -0.25 2.18
C GLY A 47 10.03 1.26 1.95
N PHE A 48 8.84 1.79 1.65
CA PHE A 48 8.65 3.24 1.49
C PHE A 48 9.00 4.02 2.76
N VAL A 49 8.58 3.56 3.94
CA VAL A 49 8.88 4.24 5.22
C VAL A 49 10.36 4.15 5.55
N VAL A 50 11.01 3.01 5.33
CA VAL A 50 12.44 2.82 5.55
C VAL A 50 13.25 3.76 4.65
N GLU A 51 12.97 3.76 3.35
CA GLU A 51 13.66 4.60 2.37
C GLU A 51 13.45 6.09 2.66
N ARG A 52 12.20 6.54 2.79
CA ARG A 52 11.88 7.97 2.95
C ARG A 52 12.15 8.50 4.35
N GLY A 53 12.11 7.62 5.35
CA GLY A 53 12.44 7.93 6.73
C GLY A 53 13.93 7.87 7.03
N MET A 54 14.77 7.46 6.06
CA MET A 54 16.21 7.22 6.26
C MET A 54 16.48 6.28 7.46
N LEU A 55 15.64 5.25 7.60
CA LEU A 55 15.71 4.31 8.71
C LEU A 55 16.52 3.08 8.31
N GLU A 56 17.11 2.41 9.30
CA GLU A 56 17.62 1.06 9.09
C GLU A 56 16.44 0.08 9.10
N ALA A 57 16.40 -0.83 8.13
CA ALA A 57 15.42 -1.91 8.16
C ALA A 57 15.68 -2.74 9.43
N GLY A 58 14.67 -2.84 10.29
CA GLY A 58 14.78 -3.63 11.52
C GLY A 58 15.20 -5.05 11.15
N VAL A 59 16.42 -5.44 11.56
CA VAL A 59 16.86 -6.82 11.45
C VAL A 59 15.91 -7.63 12.32
N ASN A 60 15.04 -8.40 11.69
CA ASN A 60 14.23 -9.36 12.43
C ASN A 60 15.19 -10.46 12.85
N SER A 61 15.83 -10.28 14.01
CA SER A 61 16.66 -11.28 14.67
C SER A 61 15.75 -12.46 14.98
N VAL A 62 15.70 -13.42 14.07
CA VAL A 62 15.14 -14.74 14.34
C VAL A 62 16.08 -15.38 15.36
N ILE A 63 15.64 -15.42 16.62
CA ILE A 63 16.14 -16.35 17.63
C ILE A 63 15.24 -17.59 17.56
#